data_AF-A0A350BXK9-F1
#
_entry.id   AF-A0A350BXK9-F1
#
_cell.length_a   1.000
_cell.length_b   1.000
_cell.length_c   1.000
_cell.angle_alpha   90.00
_cell.angle_beta   90.00
_cell.angle_gamma   90.00
#
_symmetry.space_group_name_H-M   'P 1'
#
loop_
_entity.id
_entity.type
_entity.pdbx_description
1 polymer ?
#
loop_
_entity_poly.entity_id
_entity_poly.type
_entity_poly.pdbx_seq_one_letter_code
_entity_poly.pdbx_strand_id
1 'polypeptide(L)' 'MTLYMKVTRDEYELPVAVAETKAELARMLGIKRDHVRSAFSHAQKYKHPTYVVVEVDDD' A
#
# COMPACT_ATOMS: atom_id res chain seq x y z
N MET A 1 -13.25 -4.85 -6.25
CA MET A 1 -12.79 -4.38 -4.92
C MET A 1 -11.59 -3.41 -4.93
N THR A 2 -11.34 -2.67 -3.83
CA THR A 2 -10.12 -1.83 -3.66
C THR A 2 -9.09 -2.50 -2.76
N LEU A 3 -7.84 -2.57 -3.22
CA LEU A 3 -6.70 -3.13 -2.48
C LEU A 3 -5.70 -2.05 -2.09
N TYR A 4 -5.20 -2.14 -0.86
CA TYR A 4 -4.09 -1.34 -0.34
C TYR A 4 -2.86 -2.21 -0.23
N MET A 5 -1.79 -1.82 -0.92
CA MET A 5 -0.56 -2.60 -0.99
C MET A 5 0.64 -1.82 -0.49
N LYS A 6 1.52 -2.50 0.24
CA LYS A 6 2.93 -2.11 0.36
C LYS A 6 3.70 -2.84 -0.73
N VAL A 7 4.53 -2.11 -1.47
CA VAL A 7 5.31 -2.65 -2.59
C VAL A 7 6.80 -2.46 -2.39
N THR A 8 7.62 -3.18 -3.14
CA THR A 8 9.07 -2.94 -3.21
C THR A 8 9.35 -1.59 -3.87
N ARG A 9 10.51 -0.99 -3.52
CA ARG A 9 10.92 0.32 -4.05
C ARG A 9 11.89 0.14 -5.21
N ASP A 10 11.44 -0.56 -6.23
CA ASP A 10 12.17 -0.84 -7.46
C ASP A 10 11.22 -0.70 -8.66
N GLU A 11 11.72 -1.01 -9.86
CA GLU A 11 10.96 -0.88 -11.11
C GLU A 11 9.77 -1.85 -11.22
N TYR A 12 9.73 -2.90 -10.40
CA TYR A 12 8.72 -3.96 -10.48
C TYR A 12 7.58 -3.78 -9.48
N GLU A 13 7.78 -2.96 -8.45
CA GLU A 13 6.75 -2.59 -7.46
C GLU A 13 6.02 -3.83 -6.91
N LEU A 14 6.78 -4.88 -6.58
CA LEU A 14 6.23 -6.17 -6.19
C LEU A 14 5.48 -6.08 -4.86
N PRO A 15 4.30 -6.69 -4.72
CA PRO A 15 3.51 -6.63 -3.50
C PRO A 15 4.21 -7.37 -2.35
N VAL A 16 4.51 -6.63 -1.29
CA VAL A 16 5.08 -7.14 -0.03
C VAL A 16 3.97 -7.47 0.97
N ALA A 17 2.90 -6.66 0.99
CA ALA A 17 1.72 -6.88 1.82
C ALA A 17 0.49 -6.29 1.13
N VAL A 18 -0.65 -6.97 1.25
CA VAL A 18 -1.91 -6.63 0.58
C VAL A 18 -3.05 -6.73 1.58
N ALA A 19 -3.94 -5.74 1.60
CA ALA A 19 -5.15 -5.77 2.42
C ALA A 19 -6.27 -4.92 1.81
N GLU A 20 -7.51 -5.20 2.19
CA GLU A 20 -8.69 -4.42 1.77
C GLU A 20 -8.83 -3.11 2.56
N THR A 21 -8.18 -3.00 3.72
CA THR A 21 -8.16 -1.78 4.51
C THR A 21 -6.76 -1.35 4.91
N LYS A 22 -6.55 -0.02 5.02
CA LYS A 22 -5.30 0.55 5.58
C LYS A 22 -5.02 0.10 7.02
N ALA A 23 -6.06 -0.21 7.80
CA ALA A 23 -5.93 -0.66 9.16
C ALA A 23 -5.39 -2.10 9.24
N GLU A 24 -5.88 -2.99 8.38
CA GLU A 24 -5.33 -4.35 8.23
C GLU A 24 -3.90 -4.32 7.73
N LEU A 25 -3.61 -3.51 6.72
CA LEU A 25 -2.24 -3.35 6.24
C LEU A 25 -1.29 -2.88 7.35
N ALA A 26 -1.73 -1.93 8.18
CA ALA A 26 -0.96 -1.48 9.34
C ALA A 26 -0.70 -2.60 10.36
N ARG A 27 -1.71 -3.44 10.63
CA ARG A 27 -1.58 -4.62 11.51
C ARG A 27 -0.60 -5.64 10.94
N MET A 28 -0.70 -5.98 9.65
CA MET A 28 0.23 -6.90 8.98
C MET A 28 1.68 -6.43 9.04
N LEU A 29 1.88 -5.12 8.92
CA LEU A 29 3.20 -4.49 8.95
C LEU A 29 3.72 -4.20 10.37
N GLY A 30 2.91 -4.42 11.41
CA GLY A 30 3.30 -4.13 12.79
C GLY A 30 3.51 -2.64 13.09
N ILE A 31 2.84 -1.74 12.36
CA ILE A 31 3.00 -0.29 12.49
C ILE A 31 1.68 0.41 12.81
N LYS A 32 1.76 1.67 13.25
CA LYS A 32 0.56 2.48 13.55
C LYS A 32 -0.20 2.83 12.27
N ARG A 33 -1.54 2.84 12.35
CA ARG A 33 -2.44 3.22 11.26
C ARG A 33 -2.11 4.61 10.68
N ASP A 34 -1.77 5.58 11.54
CA ASP A 34 -1.43 6.93 11.11
C ASP A 34 -0.15 6.98 10.26
N HIS A 35 0.80 6.08 10.54
CA HIS A 35 2.01 5.95 9.75
C HIS A 35 1.69 5.47 8.33
N VAL A 36 0.81 4.45 8.20
CA VAL A 36 0.33 3.99 6.90
C VAL A 36 -0.40 5.12 6.15
N ARG A 37 -1.31 5.84 6.83
CA ARG A 37 -2.03 6.96 6.21
C ARG A 37 -1.08 8.01 5.65
N SER A 38 -0.11 8.46 6.46
CA SER A 38 0.90 9.43 6.03
C SER A 38 1.73 8.88 4.86
N ALA A 39 2.19 7.63 4.95
CA ALA A 39 3.00 7.01 3.91
C ALA A 39 2.29 6.96 2.55
N PHE A 40 0.99 6.64 2.51
CA PHE A 40 0.20 6.69 1.26
C PHE A 40 0.18 8.10 0.64
N SER A 41 0.02 9.15 1.46
CA SER A 41 0.01 10.55 0.96
C SER A 41 1.38 11.00 0.44
N HIS A 42 2.47 10.40 0.91
CA HIS A 42 3.82 10.71 0.43
C HIS A 42 4.25 9.82 -0.74
N ALA A 43 3.77 8.56 -0.81
CA ALA A 43 4.20 7.57 -1.79
C ALA A 43 4.01 8.06 -3.25
N GLN A 44 2.89 8.71 -3.54
CA GLN A 44 2.55 9.22 -4.87
C GLN A 44 3.50 10.30 -5.41
N LYS A 45 4.37 10.87 -4.56
CA LYS A 45 5.33 11.90 -4.96
C LYS A 45 6.62 11.31 -5.54
N TYR A 46 6.84 10.01 -5.37
CA TYR A 46 8.07 9.34 -5.79
C TYR A 46 7.87 8.61 -7.12
N LYS A 47 8.95 8.53 -7.90
CA LYS A 47 8.97 7.76 -9.16
C LYS A 47 8.63 6.27 -8.96
N HIS A 48 9.07 5.70 -7.83
CA HIS A 48 8.75 4.34 -7.41
C HIS A 48 8.12 4.42 -6.01
N PRO A 49 6.78 4.35 -5.89
CA PRO A 49 6.06 4.47 -4.63
C PRO A 49 6.29 3.22 -3.76
N THR A 50 6.25 3.38 -2.44
CA THR A 50 6.31 2.25 -1.49
C THR A 50 4.91 1.71 -1.15
N TYR A 51 3.86 2.45 -1.51
CA TYR A 51 2.48 2.12 -1.22
C TYR A 51 1.60 2.50 -2.41
N VAL A 52 0.71 1.58 -2.82
CA VAL A 52 -0.18 1.77 -3.96
C VAL A 52 -1.61 1.33 -3.62
N VAL A 53 -2.59 1.94 -4.29
CA VAL A 53 -4.00 1.57 -4.21
C VAL A 53 -4.38 1.00 -5.56
N VAL A 54 -4.95 -0.20 -5.58
CA VAL A 54 -5.33 -0.91 -6.80
C VAL A 54 -6.83 -1.12 -6.79
N GLU A 55 -7.50 -0.74 -7.87
CA GLU A 55 -8.89 -1.11 -8.11
C GLU A 55 -8.90 -2.39 -8.94
N VAL A 56 -9.64 -3.38 -8.47
CA VAL A 56 -9.78 -4.70 -9.09
C VAL A 56 -11.25 -4.88 -9.41
N ASP A 57 -11.58 -5.32 -10.61
CA ASP A 57 -12.94 -5.70 -10.96
C ASP A 57 -13.15 -7.19 -10.68
N ASP A 58 -14.33 -7.54 -10.15
CA ASP A 58 -14.72 -8.93 -9.92
C ASP A 58 -15.47 -9.43 -11.16
N ASP A 59 -14.77 -10.12 -12.08
CA ASP A 59 -15.34 -10.82 -13.25
C ASP A 59 -16.04 -12.13 -12.86
#